data_AF-A0AA51UKL6-F1
#
_entry.id   AF-A0AA51UKL6-F1
#
_cell.length_a   1.000
_cell.length_b   1.000
_cell.length_c   1.000
_cell.angle_alpha   90.00
_cell.angle_beta   90.00
_cell.angle_gamma   90.00
#
_symmetry.space_group_name_H-M   'P 1'
#
loop_
_entity.id
_entity.type
_entity.pdbx_description
1 polymer ?
#
loop_
_entity_poly.entity_id
_entity_poly.type
_entity_poly.pdbx_seq_one_letter_code
_entity_poly.pdbx_strand_id
1 'polypeptide(L)' 'MEQRKCSFCGELLEPGTGKLFVKKDGSTYYFCTSKCESNFELGRLPRRTIWTEQGRIYLKKA' A
#
# COMPACT_ATOMS: atom_id res chain seq x y z
N MET A 1 -5.92 11.49 -16.76
CA MET A 1 -6.16 10.25 -15.99
C MET A 1 -5.66 10.46 -14.59
N GLU A 2 -6.46 10.13 -13.59
CA GLU A 2 -6.08 10.32 -12.18
C GLU A 2 -5.12 9.21 -11.75
N GLN A 3 -3.88 9.56 -11.43
CA GLN A 3 -2.91 8.61 -10.88
C GLN A 3 -3.16 8.43 -9.38
N ARG A 4 -3.39 7.19 -8.97
CA ARG A 4 -3.55 6.82 -7.55
C ARG A 4 -2.24 6.20 -7.04
N LYS A 5 -1.96 6.33 -5.74
CA LYS A 5 -0.82 5.64 -5.09
C LYS A 5 -1.32 4.43 -4.31
N CYS A 6 -0.51 3.38 -4.31
CA CYS A 6 -0.76 2.19 -3.51
C CYS A 6 -0.60 2.56 -2.04
N SER A 7 -1.64 2.28 -1.24
CA SER A 7 -1.66 2.57 0.18
C SER A 7 -0.66 1.73 0.99
N PHE A 8 -0.14 0.64 0.41
CA PHE A 8 0.82 -0.25 1.08
C PHE A 8 2.27 0.01 0.65
N CYS A 9 2.59 -0.16 -0.63
CA CYS A 9 3.98 -0.04 -1.09
C CYS A 9 4.41 1.40 -1.38
N GLY A 10 3.48 2.31 -1.68
CA GLY A 10 3.74 3.70 -2.07
C GLY A 10 3.93 3.93 -3.57
N GLU A 11 3.98 2.87 -4.37
CA GLU A 11 4.12 2.95 -5.83
C GLU A 11 2.87 3.55 -6.50
N LEU A 12 3.05 4.17 -7.65
CA LEU A 12 1.96 4.68 -8.48
C LEU A 12 1.20 3.50 -9.11
N LEU A 13 -0.12 3.56 -9.07
CA LEU A 13 -1.00 2.62 -9.78
C LEU A 13 -1.13 3.09 -11.22
N GLU A 14 -0.82 2.18 -12.13
CA GLU A 14 -1.17 2.32 -13.54
C GLU A 14 -2.70 2.33 -13.71
N PRO A 15 -3.25 3.20 -14.57
CA PRO A 15 -4.69 3.28 -14.79
C PRO A 15 -5.23 1.94 -15.30
N GLY A 16 -6.38 1.51 -14.77
CA GLY A 16 -6.97 0.20 -15.10
C GLY A 16 -6.31 -0.99 -14.41
N THR A 17 -5.34 -0.76 -13.52
CA THR A 17 -4.64 -1.82 -12.76
C THR A 17 -4.86 -1.65 -11.25
N GLY A 18 -4.75 -2.76 -10.52
CA GLY A 18 -4.86 -2.80 -9.07
C GLY A 18 -6.26 -3.08 -8.55
N LYS A 19 -6.46 -2.88 -7.25
CA LYS A 19 -7.72 -3.17 -6.55
C LYS A 19 -8.02 -2.11 -5.51
N LEU A 20 -9.30 -1.77 -5.37
CA LEU A 20 -9.84 -0.96 -4.28
C LEU A 20 -10.35 -1.89 -3.18
N PHE A 21 -9.85 -1.71 -1.96
CA PHE A 21 -10.32 -2.41 -0.78
C PHE A 21 -10.96 -1.40 0.18
N VAL A 22 -12.22 -1.65 0.55
CA VAL A 22 -12.98 -0.80 1.48
C VAL A 22 -13.18 -1.57 2.77
N LYS A 23 -12.71 -1.00 3.88
CA LYS A 23 -12.96 -1.56 5.21
C LYS A 23 -14.39 -1.26 5.68
N LYS A 24 -14.81 -2.00 6.71
CA LYS A 24 -16.12 -1.80 7.37
C LYS A 24 -16.30 -0.39 7.97
N ASP A 25 -15.21 0.28 8.32
CA ASP A 25 -15.21 1.67 8.82
C ASP A 25 -15.32 2.72 7.70
N GLY A 26 -15.40 2.29 6.43
CA GLY A 26 -15.46 3.16 5.26
C GLY A 26 -14.09 3.62 4.74
N SER A 27 -12.99 3.22 5.38
CA SER A 27 -11.65 3.57 4.90
C SER A 27 -11.28 2.81 3.63
N THR A 28 -10.82 3.55 2.62
CA THR A 28 -10.44 3.02 1.30
C THR A 28 -8.94 2.83 1.19
N TYR A 29 -8.52 1.66 0.72
CA TYR A 29 -7.13 1.32 0.44
C TYR A 29 -6.99 0.93 -1.02
N TYR A 30 -5.94 1.42 -1.66
CA TYR A 30 -5.59 1.03 -3.03
C TYR A 30 -4.40 0.07 -2.99
N PHE A 31 -4.51 -1.06 -3.68
CA PHE A 31 -3.45 -2.05 -3.82
C PHE A 31 -3.00 -2.19 -5.26
N CYS A 32 -1.69 -2.13 -5.51
CA CYS A 32 -1.13 -2.35 -6.84
C CYS A 32 -1.07 -3.84 -7.22
N THR A 33 -0.84 -4.73 -6.26
CA THR A 33 -0.62 -6.17 -6.49
C THR A 33 -1.15 -7.00 -5.32
N SER A 34 -1.39 -8.30 -5.56
CA SER A 34 -1.78 -9.27 -4.52
C SER A 34 -0.78 -9.35 -3.37
N LYS A 35 0.51 -9.09 -3.63
CA LYS A 35 1.54 -9.01 -2.59
C LYS A 35 1.18 -7.95 -1.54
N CYS A 36 0.70 -6.78 -1.96
CA CYS A 36 0.32 -5.71 -1.04
C CYS A 36 -0.93 -6.08 -0.23
N GLU A 37 -1.91 -6.70 -0.88
CA GLU A 37 -3.13 -7.19 -0.22
C GLU A 37 -2.80 -8.25 0.84
N SER A 38 -2.05 -9.30 0.49
CA SER A 38 -1.71 -10.36 1.45
C SER A 38 -0.89 -9.82 2.63
N ASN A 39 0.04 -8.89 2.40
CA ASN A 39 0.78 -8.29 3.52
C ASN A 39 -0.13 -7.46 4.44
N PHE A 40 -1.13 -6.79 3.87
CA PHE A 40 -2.11 -6.04 4.62
C PHE A 40 -3.03 -6.96 5.44
N GLU A 41 -3.49 -8.07 4.85
CA GLU A 41 -4.29 -9.11 5.53
C GLU A 41 -3.51 -9.77 6.68
N LEU A 42 -2.20 -9.96 6.52
CA LEU A 42 -1.30 -10.44 7.58
C LEU A 42 -1.08 -9.41 8.71
N GLY A 43 -1.72 -8.23 8.66
CA GLY A 43 -1.58 -7.19 9.67
C GLY A 43 -0.21 -6.49 9.66
N ARG A 44 0.57 -6.63 8.59
CA ARG A 44 1.87 -5.95 8.47
C ARG A 44 1.64 -4.47 8.21
N LEU A 45 2.42 -3.64 8.88
CA LEU A 45 2.39 -2.20 8.69
C LEU A 45 3.44 -1.79 7.64
N PRO A 46 3.11 -0.91 6.68
CA PRO A 46 4.06 -0.41 5.69
C PRO A 46 5.35 0.14 6.32
N ARG A 47 5.23 0.96 7.37
CA ARG A 47 6.37 1.53 8.11
C ARG A 47 7.34 0.51 8.71
N ARG A 48 6.87 -0.72 9.00
CA ARG A 48 7.71 -1.81 9.53
C ARG A 48 8.21 -2.76 8.43
N THR A 49 7.86 -2.49 7.17
CA THR A 49 8.14 -3.35 6.03
C THR A 49 9.19 -2.69 5.14
N ILE A 50 10.44 -3.18 5.22
CA ILE A 50 11.66 -2.58 4.63
C ILE A 50 11.51 -2.22 3.15
N TRP A 51 10.83 -3.05 2.36
CA TRP A 51 10.74 -2.87 0.91
C TRP A 51 9.75 -1.79 0.45
N THR A 52 8.85 -1.34 1.34
CA THR A 52 7.89 -0.27 1.03
C THR A 52 8.54 1.11 1.11
N GLU A 53 7.98 2.10 0.41
CA GLU A 53 8.45 3.49 0.49
C GLU A 53 8.51 3.98 1.95
N GLN A 54 7.45 3.73 2.72
CA GLN A 54 7.36 4.12 4.12
C GLN A 54 8.39 3.39 5.01
N GLY A 55 8.65 2.11 4.76
CA GLY A 55 9.69 1.36 5.47
C GLY A 55 11.09 1.92 5.20
N ARG A 56 11.40 2.28 3.96
CA ARG A 56 12.69 2.91 3.60
C ARG A 56 12.86 4.27 4.27
N ILE A 57 11.80 5.08 4.34
CA ILE A 57 11.84 6.40 5.00
C ILE A 57 12.03 6.22 6.52
N TYR A 58 11.28 5.32 7.14
CA TYR A 58 11.33 5.10 8.58
C TYR A 58 12.70 4.60 9.04
N LEU A 59 13.31 3.66 8.30
CA LEU A 59 14.64 3.13 8.61
C LEU A 59 15.78 4.14 8.39
N LYS A 60 15.61 5.12 7.50
CA LYS A 60 16.59 6.21 7.32
C LYS A 60 16.50 7.28 8.41
N LYS A 61 15.37 7.34 9.14
CA LYS A 61 15.11 8.29 10.22
C LYS A 61 15.41 7.73 11.61
N ALA A 62 15.59 6.41 11.72
CA ALA A 62 15.99 5.71 12.95
C ALA A 62 17.51 5.56 12.97
#